data_AF-A0A734TAZ3-F1
#
_entry.id   AF-A0A734TAZ3-F1
#
_cell.length_a   1.000
_cell.length_b   1.000
_cell.length_c   1.000
_cell.angle_alpha   90.00
_cell.angle_beta   90.00
_cell.angle_gamma   90.00
#
_symmetry.space_group_name_H-M   'P 1'
#
loop_
_entity.id
_entity.type
_entity.pdbx_description
1 polymer ?
#
loop_
_entity_poly.entity_id
_entity_poly.type
_entity_poly.pdbx_seq_one_letter_code
_entity_poly.pdbx_strand_id
1 'polypeptide(L)'
;MNNNDIYRQYMYSYPHKTAYREVENVSFSEVKPRIYEHDTHLYVHMPFCQSRCGFCNLFTCTGADNTFIDSYIDAIITQGRQMALAPAHWASFTVGGGTPLLLNIAQ
;
A
#
# COMPACT_ATOMS: atom_id res chain seq x y z
N MET A 1 1.16 39.84 -0.88
CA MET A 1 0.74 38.42 -0.78
C MET A 1 1.82 37.69 -0.02
N ASN A 2 1.53 37.29 1.22
CA ASN A 2 2.50 36.66 2.12
C ASN A 2 2.77 35.24 1.62
N ASN A 3 3.98 35.00 1.09
CA ASN A 3 4.37 33.76 0.43
C ASN A 3 4.99 32.77 1.44
N ASN A 4 4.44 32.68 2.66
CA ASN A 4 5.06 31.92 3.75
C ASN A 4 4.73 30.42 3.75
N ASP A 5 3.85 29.95 2.86
CA ASP A 5 3.41 28.54 2.78
C ASP A 5 3.56 27.97 1.35
N ILE A 6 4.56 28.41 0.58
CA ILE A 6 4.76 27.94 -0.81
C ILE A 6 5.21 26.49 -0.90
N TYR A 7 5.68 25.91 0.19
CA TYR A 7 6.17 24.53 0.26
C TYR A 7 5.45 23.76 1.35
N ARG A 8 4.14 23.52 1.16
CA ARG A 8 3.54 22.32 1.74
C ARG A 8 4.15 21.13 1.01
N GLN A 9 5.23 20.59 1.59
CA GLN A 9 5.88 19.37 1.12
C GLN A 9 4.86 18.23 1.19
N TYR A 10 4.10 18.03 0.11
CA TYR A 10 3.27 16.85 -0.07
C TYR A 10 4.22 15.69 -0.33
N MET A 11 4.66 15.07 0.76
CA MET A 11 5.60 13.96 0.70
C MET A 11 4.81 12.73 0.25
N TYR A 12 4.84 12.48 -1.07
CA TYR A 12 4.26 11.30 -1.72
C TYR A 12 5.07 10.06 -1.33
N SER A 13 4.97 9.63 -0.08
CA SER A 13 5.70 8.47 0.41
C SER A 13 4.76 7.51 1.11
N TYR A 14 4.36 6.49 0.33
CA TYR A 14 4.44 5.09 0.77
C TYR A 14 5.61 4.92 1.74
N PRO A 15 5.44 4.22 2.88
CA PRO A 15 6.03 4.58 4.16
C PRO A 15 7.40 5.23 3.98
N HIS A 16 7.56 6.47 4.43
CA HIS A 16 8.81 7.21 4.26
C HIS A 16 10.01 6.31 4.62
N LYS A 17 11.18 6.51 4.01
CA LYS A 17 12.34 5.63 4.26
C LYS A 17 12.68 5.43 5.75
N THR A 18 12.31 6.38 6.62
CA THR A 18 12.47 6.32 8.09
C THR A 18 11.41 5.49 8.81
N ALA A 19 10.31 5.14 8.13
CA ALA A 19 9.28 4.24 8.64
C ALA A 19 9.71 2.77 8.54
N TYR A 20 10.61 2.44 7.60
CA TYR A 20 11.24 1.11 7.57
C TYR A 20 12.24 0.99 8.70
N ARG A 21 11.90 0.13 9.65
CA ARG A 21 12.79 -0.36 10.71
C ARG A 21 12.45 -1.81 10.95
N GLU A 22 13.40 -2.55 11.50
CA GLU A 22 13.06 -3.85 12.06
C GLU A 22 12.01 -3.67 13.16
N VAL A 23 11.00 -4.51 13.10
CA VAL A 23 9.91 -4.56 14.07
C VAL A 23 9.97 -5.91 14.73
N GLU A 24 10.41 -5.92 15.98
CA GLU A 24 10.44 -7.12 16.82
C GLU A 24 9.17 -7.19 17.66
N ASN A 25 8.72 -8.42 17.95
CA ASN A 25 7.62 -8.70 18.87
C ASN A 25 6.29 -7.99 18.53
N VAL A 26 6.01 -7.71 17.26
CA VAL A 26 4.74 -7.11 16.85
C VAL A 26 3.70 -8.20 16.62
N SER A 27 2.65 -8.23 17.44
CA SER A 27 1.46 -9.04 17.18
C SER A 27 0.38 -8.21 16.49
N PHE A 28 -0.16 -8.72 15.38
CA PHE A 28 -1.28 -8.06 14.71
C PHE A 28 -2.50 -7.90 15.64
N SER A 29 -2.75 -8.84 16.54
CA SER A 29 -3.88 -8.77 17.47
C SER A 29 -3.80 -7.58 18.43
N GLU A 30 -2.59 -7.12 18.77
CA GLU A 30 -2.36 -5.99 19.67
C GLU A 30 -2.59 -4.64 18.99
N VAL A 31 -2.34 -4.55 17.68
CA VAL A 31 -2.49 -3.31 16.91
C VAL A 31 -3.84 -3.20 16.21
N LYS A 32 -4.51 -4.33 15.94
CA LYS A 32 -5.81 -4.43 15.27
C LYS A 32 -6.90 -3.52 15.86
N PRO A 33 -7.03 -3.32 17.19
CA PRO A 33 -8.05 -2.42 17.75
C PRO A 33 -7.94 -0.97 17.25
N ARG A 34 -6.72 -0.50 16.95
CA ARG A 34 -6.46 0.88 16.51
C ARG A 34 -7.15 1.23 15.20
N ILE A 35 -7.49 0.23 14.37
CA ILE A 35 -8.26 0.41 13.13
C ILE A 35 -9.63 1.07 13.42
N TYR A 36 -10.20 0.82 14.60
CA TYR A 36 -11.53 1.30 14.98
C TYR A 36 -11.51 2.57 15.85
N GLU A 37 -10.32 2.99 16.31
CA GLU A 37 -10.14 4.15 17.22
C GLU A 37 -9.89 5.46 16.45
N HIS A 38 -9.51 5.37 15.17
CA HIS A 38 -9.08 6.49 14.35
C HIS A 38 -9.66 6.41 12.93
N ASP A 39 -9.64 7.53 12.22
CA ASP A 39 -9.83 7.56 10.78
C ASP A 39 -8.70 6.76 10.10
N THR A 40 -9.02 5.53 9.74
CA THR A 40 -8.04 4.59 9.18
C THR A 40 -8.15 4.57 7.66
N HIS A 41 -7.00 4.59 7.00
CA HIS A 41 -6.88 4.56 5.55
C HIS A 41 -6.39 3.18 5.11
N LEU A 42 -7.05 2.58 4.11
CA LEU A 42 -6.63 1.30 3.54
C LEU A 42 -5.75 1.54 2.32
N TYR A 43 -4.54 1.02 2.36
CA TYR A 43 -3.62 1.02 1.22
C TYR A 43 -3.32 -0.41 0.79
N VAL A 44 -3.44 -0.67 -0.51
CA VAL A 44 -3.04 -1.93 -1.14
C VAL A 44 -1.85 -1.66 -2.06
N HIS A 45 -0.76 -2.38 -1.84
CA HIS A 45 0.42 -2.29 -2.67
C HIS A 45 0.26 -3.16 -3.92
N MET A 46 0.59 -2.62 -5.08
CA MET A 46 0.66 -3.29 -6.38
C MET A 46 2.06 -3.08 -6.93
N PRO A 47 3.00 -4.02 -6.76
CA PRO A 47 4.40 -3.78 -7.05
C PRO A 47 4.74 -3.84 -8.55
N PHE A 48 3.78 -4.14 -9.43
CA PHE A 48 4.08 -4.50 -10.82
C PHE A 48 4.46 -3.30 -11.68
N CYS A 49 5.54 -3.44 -12.43
CA CYS A 49 5.99 -2.46 -13.43
C CYS A 49 6.32 -3.17 -14.74
N GLN A 50 6.05 -2.52 -15.88
CA GLN A 50 6.49 -3.04 -17.17
C GLN A 50 8.02 -3.05 -17.27
N SER A 51 8.66 -2.01 -16.74
CA SER A 51 10.11 -1.86 -16.67
C SER A 51 10.52 -1.08 -15.42
N ARG A 52 11.79 -1.21 -15.01
CA ARG A 52 12.33 -0.48 -13.85
C ARG A 52 12.94 0.84 -14.32
N CYS A 53 12.37 1.96 -13.90
CA CYS A 53 12.95 3.28 -14.13
C CYS A 53 14.29 3.41 -13.37
N GLY A 54 15.29 4.04 -13.98
CA GLY A 54 16.62 4.23 -13.35
C GLY A 54 16.61 5.08 -12.08
N PHE A 55 15.59 5.93 -11.91
CA PHE A 55 15.35 6.73 -10.71
C PHE A 55 14.43 6.06 -9.69
N CYS A 56 13.87 4.88 -9.99
CA CYS A 56 12.89 4.24 -9.12
C CYS A 56 13.56 3.70 -7.85
N ASN A 57 13.13 4.24 -6.71
CA ASN A 57 13.54 3.83 -5.37
C ASN A 57 12.45 3.06 -4.62
N LEU A 58 11.34 2.73 -5.29
CA LEU A 58 10.23 1.98 -4.71
C LEU A 58 10.41 0.47 -4.90
N PHE A 59 9.86 -0.31 -3.98
CA PHE A 59 9.74 -1.76 -4.16
C PHE A 59 8.85 -2.03 -5.38
N THR A 60 9.41 -2.72 -6.38
CA THR A 60 8.74 -2.99 -7.65
C THR A 60 9.16 -4.37 -8.17
N CYS A 61 8.27 -5.01 -8.91
CA CYS A 61 8.42 -6.29 -9.56
C CYS A 61 8.19 -6.11 -11.06
N THR A 62 9.18 -6.45 -11.88
CA THR A 62 9.08 -6.37 -13.35
C THR A 62 8.96 -7.76 -13.95
N GLY A 63 8.27 -7.88 -15.08
CA GLY A 63 8.12 -9.16 -15.80
C GLY A 63 7.09 -10.12 -15.19
N ALA A 64 6.20 -9.62 -14.33
CA ALA A 64 5.04 -10.37 -13.86
C ALA A 64 4.07 -10.62 -15.03
N ASP A 65 3.67 -11.88 -15.22
CA ASP A 65 2.59 -12.25 -16.13
C ASP A 65 1.22 -12.15 -15.42
N ASN A 66 0.13 -12.27 -16.18
CA ASN A 66 -1.22 -12.17 -15.63
C ASN A 66 -1.48 -13.23 -14.55
N THR A 67 -0.97 -14.46 -14.73
CA THR A 67 -1.13 -15.56 -13.76
C THR A 67 -0.52 -15.22 -12.40
N PHE A 68 0.68 -14.62 -12.41
CA PHE A 68 1.34 -14.20 -11.18
C PHE A 68 0.63 -13.01 -10.52
N ILE A 69 0.14 -12.07 -11.33
CA ILE A 69 -0.67 -10.94 -10.85
C ILE A 69 -1.97 -11.45 -10.18
N ASP A 70 -2.67 -12.38 -10.81
CA ASP A 70 -3.90 -12.98 -10.26
C ASP A 70 -3.62 -13.67 -8.92
N SER A 71 -2.54 -14.46 -8.88
CA SER A 71 -2.09 -15.14 -7.65
C SER A 71 -1.75 -14.15 -6.52
N TYR A 72 -1.21 -12.98 -6.87
CA TYR A 72 -0.92 -11.91 -5.92
C TYR A 72 -2.20 -11.24 -5.38
N ILE A 73 -3.18 -11.00 -6.24
CA ILE A 73 -4.50 -10.47 -5.85
C ILE A 73 -5.20 -11.46 -4.92
N ASP A 74 -5.19 -12.75 -5.24
CA ASP A 74 -5.73 -13.81 -4.38
C ASP A 74 -5.04 -13.87 -3.01
N ALA A 75 -3.72 -13.66 -2.97
CA ALA A 75 -2.97 -13.58 -1.73
C ALA A 75 -3.40 -12.38 -0.87
N ILE A 76 -3.64 -11.21 -1.48
CA ILE A 76 -4.16 -10.02 -0.77
C ILE A 76 -5.55 -10.29 -0.20
N ILE A 77 -6.45 -10.87 -1.00
CA ILE A 77 -7.80 -11.21 -0.54
C ILE A 77 -7.73 -12.22 0.63
N THR A 78 -6.87 -13.21 0.52
CA THR A 78 -6.62 -14.21 1.57
C THR A 78 -6.11 -13.55 2.84
N GLN A 79 -5.14 -12.64 2.74
CA GLN A 79 -4.63 -11.88 3.87
C GLN A 79 -5.74 -11.05 4.54
N GLY A 80 -6.56 -10.35 3.75
CA GLY A 80 -7.69 -9.57 4.27
C GLY A 80 -8.68 -10.43 5.06
N ARG A 81 -8.97 -11.65 4.60
CA ARG A 81 -9.81 -12.62 5.34
C ARG A 81 -9.13 -13.06 6.64
N GLN A 82 -7.84 -13.36 6.60
CA GLN A 82 -7.06 -13.80 7.78
C GLN A 82 -6.96 -12.73 8.87
N MET A 83 -7.03 -11.44 8.51
CA MET A 83 -7.08 -10.35 9.49
C MET A 83 -8.34 -10.42 10.38
N ALA A 84 -9.40 -11.11 9.93
CA ALA A 84 -10.65 -11.34 10.66
C ALA A 84 -11.23 -10.06 11.28
N LEU A 85 -11.20 -8.96 10.52
CA LEU A 85 -11.69 -7.66 10.99
C LEU A 85 -13.22 -7.71 11.16
N ALA A 86 -13.72 -7.06 12.21
CA ALA A 86 -15.12 -6.66 12.24
C ALA A 86 -15.36 -5.61 11.14
N PRO A 87 -16.62 -5.34 10.75
CA PRO A 87 -16.90 -4.24 9.82
C PRO A 87 -16.19 -2.95 10.25
N ALA A 88 -15.35 -2.41 9.37
CA ALA A 88 -14.52 -1.25 9.61
C ALA A 88 -14.91 -0.11 8.66
N HIS A 89 -14.83 1.13 9.13
CA HIS A 89 -14.95 2.32 8.29
C HIS A 89 -13.56 2.73 7.80
N TRP A 90 -13.40 2.86 6.48
CA TRP A 90 -12.16 3.32 5.87
C TRP A 90 -12.34 4.75 5.38
N ALA A 91 -11.54 5.69 5.90
CA ALA A 91 -11.56 7.09 5.49
C ALA A 91 -11.10 7.27 4.03
N SER A 92 -10.22 6.38 3.54
CA SER A 92 -9.90 6.27 2.12
C SER A 92 -9.44 4.87 1.76
N PHE A 93 -9.54 4.56 0.47
CA PHE A 93 -8.98 3.35 -0.13
C PHE A 93 -8.05 3.74 -1.28
N THR A 94 -6.81 3.27 -1.24
CA THR A 94 -5.79 3.63 -2.22
C THR A 94 -5.07 2.38 -2.71
N VAL A 95 -4.96 2.24 -4.03
CA VAL A 95 -4.11 1.23 -4.67
C VAL A 95 -2.91 1.95 -5.29
N GLY A 96 -1.70 1.56 -4.92
CA GLY A 96 -0.47 2.21 -5.39
C GLY A 96 0.73 1.27 -5.39
N GLY A 97 1.91 1.77 -5.73
CA GLY A 97 3.14 0.97 -5.73
C GLY A 97 3.92 1.18 -7.02
N GLY A 98 4.04 0.14 -7.83
CA GLY A 98 4.51 0.22 -9.21
C GLY A 98 3.50 0.94 -10.09
N THR A 99 2.82 0.19 -10.96
CA THR A 99 1.87 0.73 -11.93
C THR A 99 0.56 -0.03 -11.80
N PRO A 100 -0.35 0.40 -10.88
CA PRO A 100 -1.66 -0.25 -10.71
C PRO A 100 -2.47 -0.36 -12.01
N LEU A 101 -2.26 0.58 -12.95
CA LEU A 101 -2.91 0.57 -14.26
C LEU A 101 -2.39 -0.51 -15.23
N LEU A 102 -1.43 -1.36 -14.81
CA LEU A 102 -1.10 -2.58 -15.55
C LEU A 102 -2.14 -3.69 -15.37
N LEU A 103 -2.98 -3.60 -14.34
CA LEU A 103 -4.09 -4.52 -14.17
C LEU A 103 -5.10 -4.36 -15.32
N ASN A 104 -5.64 -5.48 -15.78
CA ASN A 104 -6.71 -5.48 -16.77
C ASN A 104 -8.10 -5.41 -16.08
N ILE A 105 -9.17 -5.25 -16.87
CA ILE A 105 -10.53 -5.05 -16.33
C ILE A 105 -11.04 -6.25 -15.52
N ALA A 106 -10.55 -7.47 -15.78
CA ALA A 106 -10.97 -8.66 -15.06
C ALA A 106 -10.27 -8.83 -13.70
N GLN A 107 -9.23 -8.03 -13.42
CA GLN A 107 -8.44 -8.02 -12.20
C GLN A 107 -8.88 -6.88 -11.27
#